data_AF-A0A838SHK8-F1
#
_entry.id   AF-A0A838SHK8-F1
#
_cell.length_a   1.000
_cell.length_b   1.000
_cell.length_c   1.000
_cell.angle_alpha   90.00
_cell.angle_beta   90.00
_cell.angle_gamma   90.00
#
_symmetry.space_group_name_H-M   'P 1'
#
loop_
_entity.id
_entity.type
_entity.pdbx_description
1 polymer ?
#
loop_
_entity_poly.entity_id
_entity_poly.type
_entity_poly.pdbx_seq_one_letter_code
_entity_poly.pdbx_strand_id
1 'polypeptide(L)'
;LLDKDFHSVTAVLEAVGKTSESGVAIAQEALKWFQPALILNRMTPQSRINTLQLQHLLKQYVGTDLSILGNIPEDIQVQQSILKYLPVVELAPSSSATIALKQIADNVLEMVGQTPGSIGRMEEPRKIRA
;
A
#
# COMPACT_ATOMS: atom_id res chain seq x y z
N LEU A 1 -21.17 16.42 16.81
CA LEU A 1 -20.39 15.57 15.87
C LEU A 1 -19.16 14.93 16.52
N LEU A 2 -18.61 15.48 17.61
CA LEU A 2 -17.36 15.05 18.25
C LEU A 2 -17.42 13.77 19.12
N ASP A 3 -18.61 13.17 19.31
CA ASP A 3 -18.82 12.02 20.24
C ASP A 3 -19.46 10.80 19.56
N LYS A 4 -19.39 10.69 18.22
CA LYS A 4 -19.84 9.48 17.51
C LYS A 4 -18.63 8.65 17.09
N ASP A 5 -18.53 7.45 17.68
CA ASP A 5 -17.68 6.41 17.13
C ASP A 5 -18.22 5.96 15.78
N PHE A 6 -17.40 6.10 14.74
CA PHE A 6 -17.71 5.62 13.41
C PHE A 6 -16.98 4.30 13.17
N HIS A 7 -17.73 3.27 12.82
CA HIS A 7 -17.19 1.93 12.57
C HIS A 7 -16.93 1.65 11.08
N SER A 8 -17.05 2.66 10.21
CA SER A 8 -16.68 2.58 8.81
C SER A 8 -16.51 3.97 8.19
N VAL A 9 -15.71 4.06 7.15
CA VAL A 9 -15.56 5.30 6.36
C VAL A 9 -16.89 5.67 5.71
N THR A 10 -17.72 4.70 5.31
CA THR A 10 -19.08 4.95 4.82
C THR A 10 -19.95 5.68 5.84
N ALA A 11 -19.87 5.31 7.14
CA ALA A 11 -20.63 5.99 8.19
C ALA A 11 -20.13 7.43 8.43
N VAL A 12 -18.82 7.66 8.27
CA VAL A 12 -18.24 9.02 8.29
C VAL A 12 -18.74 9.83 7.11
N LEU A 13 -18.71 9.27 5.89
CA LEU A 13 -19.19 9.94 4.67
C LEU A 13 -20.67 10.31 4.77
N GLU A 14 -21.52 9.42 5.29
CA GLU A 14 -22.94 9.71 5.48
C GLU A 14 -23.17 10.84 6.50
N ALA A 15 -22.38 10.88 7.57
CA ALA A 15 -22.47 11.94 8.57
C ALA A 15 -22.00 13.29 8.02
N VAL A 16 -20.93 13.32 7.22
CA VAL A 16 -20.41 14.53 6.57
C VAL A 16 -21.35 15.02 5.47
N GLY A 17 -22.01 14.11 4.74
CA GLY A 17 -23.01 14.44 3.73
C GLY A 17 -24.21 15.21 4.27
N LYS A 18 -24.52 15.07 5.57
CA LYS A 18 -25.57 15.87 6.24
C LYS A 18 -25.16 17.33 6.48
N THR A 19 -23.87 17.65 6.32
CA THR A 19 -23.29 18.99 6.54
C THR A 19 -22.74 19.66 5.28
N SER A 20 -22.30 18.88 4.29
CA SER A 20 -21.78 19.39 3.03
C SER A 20 -21.86 18.30 1.96
N GLU A 21 -22.70 18.52 0.96
CA GLU A 21 -22.92 17.58 -0.14
C GLU A 21 -21.67 17.43 -1.03
N SER A 22 -20.89 18.50 -1.20
CA SER A 22 -19.61 18.48 -1.93
C SER A 22 -18.52 17.67 -1.23
N GLY A 23 -18.54 17.56 0.10
CA GLY A 23 -17.54 16.82 0.86
C GLY A 23 -17.57 15.31 0.63
N VAL A 24 -18.76 14.76 0.34
CA VAL A 24 -18.95 13.33 0.06
C VAL A 24 -18.32 12.95 -1.27
N ALA A 25 -18.55 13.75 -2.32
CA ALA A 25 -18.03 13.50 -3.65
C ALA A 25 -16.48 13.50 -3.66
N ILE A 26 -15.86 14.47 -3.01
CA ILE A 26 -14.39 14.57 -2.90
C ILE A 26 -13.80 13.35 -2.18
N ALA A 27 -14.42 12.93 -1.08
CA ALA A 27 -13.92 11.80 -0.31
C ALA A 27 -14.16 10.46 -1.03
N GLN A 28 -15.28 10.29 -1.74
CA GLN A 28 -15.50 9.13 -2.62
C GLN A 28 -14.48 9.07 -3.76
N GLU A 29 -14.16 10.21 -4.35
CA GLU A 29 -13.13 10.32 -5.39
C GLU A 29 -11.75 9.96 -4.85
N ALA A 30 -11.38 10.44 -3.66
CA ALA A 30 -10.11 10.10 -3.02
C ALA A 30 -10.01 8.59 -2.70
N LEU A 31 -11.09 7.97 -2.23
CA LEU A 31 -11.13 6.54 -1.91
C LEU A 31 -11.10 5.64 -3.15
N LYS A 32 -11.57 6.13 -4.31
CA LYS A 32 -11.54 5.38 -5.56
C LYS A 32 -10.13 4.92 -5.95
N TRP A 33 -9.11 5.72 -5.61
CA TRP A 33 -7.71 5.44 -5.92
C TRP A 33 -6.96 4.76 -4.77
N PHE A 34 -7.62 4.56 -3.62
CA PHE A 34 -7.02 3.89 -2.49
C PHE A 34 -7.02 2.38 -2.72
N GLN A 35 -5.96 1.87 -3.34
CA GLN A 35 -5.75 0.45 -3.61
C GLN A 35 -4.54 -0.06 -2.83
N PRO A 36 -4.69 -0.31 -1.51
CA PRO A 36 -3.57 -0.69 -0.68
C PRO A 36 -3.08 -2.11 -1.00
N ALA A 37 -1.78 -2.32 -0.80
CA ALA A 37 -1.13 -3.59 -1.01
C ALA A 37 -0.30 -3.96 0.24
N LEU A 38 -0.21 -5.26 0.54
CA LEU A 38 0.37 -5.80 1.77
C LEU A 38 1.61 -6.64 1.47
N ILE A 39 2.68 -6.38 2.21
CA ILE A 39 3.88 -7.22 2.28
C ILE A 39 3.98 -7.78 3.71
N LEU A 40 4.11 -9.10 3.84
CA LEU A 40 4.34 -9.73 5.14
C LEU A 40 5.84 -9.89 5.37
N ASN A 41 6.40 -9.14 6.31
CA ASN A 41 7.83 -9.17 6.60
C ASN A 41 8.15 -10.15 7.75
N ARG A 42 9.38 -10.66 7.77
CA ARG A 42 9.93 -11.53 8.83
C ARG A 42 9.13 -12.81 9.06
N MET A 43 8.72 -13.44 7.96
CA MET A 43 7.95 -14.68 8.01
C MET A 43 8.84 -15.86 8.42
N THR A 44 8.45 -16.53 9.49
CA THR A 44 9.02 -17.82 9.93
C THR A 44 8.03 -18.95 9.64
N PRO A 45 8.45 -20.22 9.68
CA PRO A 45 7.51 -21.35 9.55
C PRO A 45 6.38 -21.35 10.59
N GLN A 46 6.58 -20.68 11.73
CA GLN A 46 5.59 -20.56 12.81
C GLN A 46 4.71 -19.31 12.66
N SER A 47 5.03 -18.39 11.75
CA SER A 47 4.23 -17.18 11.53
C SER A 47 2.83 -17.54 11.03
N ARG A 48 1.81 -17.29 11.87
CA ARG A 48 0.40 -17.43 11.52
C ARG A 48 -0.24 -16.05 11.43
N ILE A 49 -0.26 -15.48 10.22
CA ILE A 49 -0.94 -14.20 9.96
C ILE A 49 -2.26 -14.50 9.25
N ASN A 50 -3.36 -14.01 9.81
CA ASN A 50 -4.69 -14.15 9.22
C ASN A 50 -4.94 -13.05 8.18
N THR A 51 -4.41 -13.25 6.97
CA THR A 51 -4.56 -12.31 5.86
C THR A 51 -6.01 -12.15 5.42
N LEU A 52 -6.83 -13.20 5.53
CA LEU A 52 -8.26 -13.14 5.23
C LEU A 52 -9.01 -12.18 6.17
N GLN A 53 -8.67 -12.17 7.45
CA GLN A 53 -9.26 -11.23 8.40
C GLN A 53 -8.85 -9.78 8.08
N LEU A 54 -7.59 -9.55 7.70
CA LEU A 54 -7.14 -8.21 7.29
C LEU A 54 -7.86 -7.73 6.02
N GLN A 55 -8.03 -8.61 5.04
CA GLN A 55 -8.83 -8.35 3.84
C GLN A 55 -10.28 -8.02 4.18
N HIS A 56 -10.90 -8.78 5.08
CA HIS A 56 -12.29 -8.54 5.50
C HIS A 56 -12.44 -7.20 6.22
N LEU A 57 -11.52 -6.86 7.12
CA LEU A 57 -11.53 -5.57 7.81
C LEU A 57 -11.39 -4.43 6.81
N LEU A 58 -10.44 -4.48 5.88
CA LEU A 58 -10.31 -3.40 4.91
C LEU A 58 -11.57 -3.24 4.06
N LYS A 59 -12.16 -4.36 3.62
CA LYS A 59 -13.41 -4.34 2.86
C LYS A 59 -14.56 -3.74 3.65
N GLN A 60 -14.70 -4.09 4.92
CA GLN A 60 -15.77 -3.59 5.79
C GLN A 60 -15.62 -2.10 6.09
N TYR A 61 -14.41 -1.63 6.38
CA TYR A 61 -14.20 -0.27 6.84
C TYR A 61 -14.05 0.74 5.69
N VAL A 62 -13.41 0.33 4.59
CA VAL A 62 -13.02 1.23 3.49
C VAL A 62 -13.72 0.87 2.17
N GLY A 63 -14.24 -0.35 2.04
CA GLY A 63 -14.88 -0.83 0.80
C GLY A 63 -13.88 -1.32 -0.27
N THR A 64 -12.59 -1.23 0.02
CA THR A 64 -11.48 -1.53 -0.90
C THR A 64 -10.92 -2.93 -0.64
N ASP A 65 -10.45 -3.58 -1.69
CA ASP A 65 -9.78 -4.87 -1.58
C ASP A 65 -8.30 -4.68 -1.19
N LEU A 66 -7.73 -5.66 -0.50
CA LEU A 66 -6.32 -5.66 -0.08
C LEU A 66 -5.54 -6.68 -0.90
N SER A 67 -4.65 -6.19 -1.76
CA SER A 67 -3.75 -7.02 -2.57
C SER A 67 -2.57 -7.50 -1.74
N ILE A 68 -2.22 -8.78 -1.82
CA ILE A 68 -1.04 -9.32 -1.14
C ILE A 68 0.10 -9.41 -2.15
N LEU A 69 1.18 -8.66 -1.92
CA LEU A 69 2.34 -8.60 -2.82
C LEU A 69 3.35 -9.70 -2.56
N GLY A 70 3.40 -10.25 -1.34
CA GLY A 70 4.29 -11.35 -1.02
C GLY A 70 4.79 -11.34 0.41
N ASN A 71 5.67 -12.31 0.69
CA ASN A 71 6.20 -12.61 2.00
C ASN A 71 7.73 -12.51 1.97
N ILE A 72 8.32 -11.76 2.90
CA ILE A 72 9.77 -11.72 3.14
C ILE A 72 10.06 -12.63 4.33
N PRO A 73 10.89 -13.68 4.17
CA PRO A 73 11.24 -14.58 5.27
C PRO A 73 12.15 -13.89 6.30
N GLU A 74 12.18 -14.42 7.52
CA GLU A 74 13.26 -14.10 8.46
C GLU A 74 14.61 -14.57 7.86
N ASP A 75 15.56 -13.65 7.75
CA ASP A 75 16.85 -13.91 7.11
C ASP A 75 17.98 -13.19 7.87
N ILE A 76 18.99 -13.96 8.28
CA ILE A 76 20.16 -13.42 8.99
C ILE A 76 20.98 -12.47 8.11
N GLN A 77 20.94 -12.62 6.78
CA GLN A 77 21.66 -11.73 5.87
C GLN A 77 21.13 -10.30 5.93
N VAL A 78 19.84 -10.12 6.24
CA VAL A 78 19.28 -8.77 6.47
C VAL A 78 19.93 -8.14 7.70
N GLN A 79 20.10 -8.87 8.79
CA GLN A 79 20.78 -8.36 9.98
C GLN A 79 22.25 -8.01 9.69
N GLN A 80 22.95 -8.87 8.96
CA GLN A 80 24.33 -8.62 8.54
C GLN A 80 24.45 -7.39 7.63
N SER A 81 23.46 -7.17 6.76
CA SER A 81 23.38 -6.01 5.85
C SER A 81 23.32 -4.69 6.61
N ILE A 82 22.51 -4.65 7.69
CA ILE A 82 22.37 -3.48 8.57
C ILE A 82 23.70 -3.20 9.28
N LEU A 83 24.34 -4.22 9.84
CA LEU A 83 25.63 -4.07 10.55
C LEU A 83 26.75 -3.57 9.63
N LYS A 84 26.69 -3.93 8.34
CA LYS A 84 27.68 -3.53 7.34
C LYS A 84 27.30 -2.26 6.58
N TYR A 85 26.15 -1.64 6.90
CA TYR A 85 25.61 -0.48 6.18
C TYR A 85 25.55 -0.68 4.66
N LEU A 86 25.28 -1.91 4.22
CA LEU A 86 25.17 -2.28 2.81
C LEU A 86 23.81 -2.95 2.59
N PRO A 87 23.00 -2.55 1.58
CA PRO A 87 21.70 -3.16 1.34
C PRO A 87 21.81 -4.69 1.16
N VAL A 88 20.84 -5.45 1.70
CA VAL A 88 20.86 -6.93 1.63
C VAL A 88 20.92 -7.44 0.19
N VAL A 89 20.29 -6.71 -0.75
CA VAL A 89 20.28 -7.05 -2.18
C VAL A 89 21.67 -6.95 -2.82
N GLU A 90 22.55 -6.12 -2.27
CA GLU A 90 23.94 -5.98 -2.69
C GLU A 90 24.86 -6.91 -1.90
N LEU A 91 24.68 -6.97 -0.57
CA LEU A 91 25.51 -7.81 0.30
C LEU A 91 25.32 -9.31 0.03
N ALA A 92 24.07 -9.74 -0.18
CA ALA A 92 23.67 -11.14 -0.28
C ALA A 92 22.59 -11.31 -1.36
N PRO A 93 22.97 -11.22 -2.66
CA PRO A 93 22.02 -11.23 -3.78
C PRO A 93 21.23 -12.53 -3.93
N SER A 94 21.73 -13.64 -3.38
CA SER A 94 21.10 -14.96 -3.42
C SER A 94 20.39 -15.34 -2.11
N SER A 95 20.27 -14.41 -1.15
CA SER A 95 19.58 -14.69 0.12
C SER A 95 18.08 -14.84 -0.09
N SER A 96 17.40 -15.52 0.84
CA SER A 96 15.96 -15.76 0.75
C SER A 96 15.18 -14.44 0.82
N ALA A 97 15.62 -13.48 1.64
CA ALA A 97 15.03 -12.14 1.68
C ALA A 97 15.22 -11.38 0.37
N THR A 98 16.41 -11.44 -0.25
CA THR A 98 16.65 -10.77 -1.54
C THR A 98 15.79 -11.34 -2.66
N ILE A 99 15.67 -12.67 -2.73
CA ILE A 99 14.81 -13.33 -3.73
C ILE A 99 13.35 -12.90 -3.55
N ALA A 100 12.86 -12.89 -2.30
CA ALA A 100 11.51 -12.43 -1.98
C ALA A 100 11.29 -10.94 -2.35
N LEU A 101 12.25 -10.08 -2.03
CA LEU A 101 12.20 -8.65 -2.37
C LEU A 101 12.14 -8.43 -3.88
N LYS A 102 12.91 -9.20 -4.66
CA LYS A 102 12.87 -9.12 -6.12
C LYS A 102 11.49 -9.51 -6.66
N GLN A 103 10.92 -10.61 -6.18
CA GLN A 103 9.57 -11.02 -6.59
C GLN A 103 8.51 -9.97 -6.22
N ILE A 104 8.61 -9.38 -5.02
CA ILE A 104 7.71 -8.31 -4.59
C ILE A 104 7.86 -7.09 -5.49
N ALA A 105 9.09 -6.72 -5.89
CA ALA A 105 9.32 -5.63 -6.82
C ALA A 105 8.66 -5.89 -8.18
N ASP A 106 8.76 -7.10 -8.72
CA ASP A 106 8.08 -7.50 -9.96
C ASP A 106 6.56 -7.38 -9.81
N ASN A 107 5.98 -7.85 -8.70
CA ASN A 107 4.54 -7.74 -8.42
C ASN A 107 4.08 -6.27 -8.31
N VAL A 108 4.91 -5.40 -7.73
CA VAL A 108 4.64 -3.95 -7.66
C VAL A 108 4.66 -3.32 -9.05
N LEU A 109 5.64 -3.68 -9.90
CA LEU A 109 5.73 -3.19 -11.27
C LEU A 109 4.50 -3.59 -12.08
N GLU A 110 4.02 -4.83 -11.93
CA GLU A 110 2.77 -5.28 -12.55
C GLU A 110 1.57 -4.47 -12.06
N MET A 111 1.43 -4.27 -10.75
CA MET A 111 0.33 -3.51 -10.16
C MET A 111 0.31 -2.05 -10.63
N VAL A 112 1.47 -1.40 -10.68
CA VAL A 112 1.59 -0.01 -11.18
C VAL A 112 1.35 0.05 -12.68
N GLY A 113 1.86 -0.92 -13.45
CA GLY A 113 1.66 -1.00 -14.90
C GLY A 113 0.21 -1.25 -15.30
N GLN A 114 -0.59 -1.88 -14.44
CA GLN A 114 -2.01 -2.14 -14.66
C GLN A 114 -2.93 -0.98 -14.26
N THR A 115 -2.42 0.06 -13.57
CA THR A 115 -3.23 1.20 -13.14
C THR A 115 -3.37 2.21 -14.29
N PRO A 116 -4.54 2.35 -14.95
CA PRO A 116 -4.72 3.33 -16.01
C PRO A 116 -5.00 4.69 -15.33
N GLY A 117 -3.95 5.48 -15.10
CA GLY A 117 -4.09 6.80 -14.46
C GLY A 117 -2.78 7.44 -14.01
N SER A 118 -2.22 8.29 -14.87
CA SER A 118 -1.30 9.41 -14.58
C SER A 118 0.00 9.16 -13.80
N ILE A 119 1.08 8.91 -14.54
CA ILE A 119 2.22 9.84 -14.46
C ILE A 119 2.20 10.65 -15.74
N GLY A 120 1.25 11.60 -15.81
CA GLY A 120 1.40 12.71 -16.73
C GLY A 120 2.64 13.47 -16.26
N ARG A 121 3.69 13.50 -17.09
CA ARG A 121 4.72 14.52 -16.97
C ARG A 121 3.98 15.86 -16.90
N MET A 122 3.95 16.50 -15.74
CA MET A 122 3.75 17.93 -15.69
C MET A 122 4.97 18.54 -16.38
N GLU A 123 4.88 18.74 -17.70
CA GLU A 123 5.81 19.64 -18.36
C GLU A 123 5.61 21.02 -17.73
N GLU A 124 6.65 21.54 -17.08
CA GLU A 124 6.68 22.93 -16.63
C GLU A 124 6.33 23.83 -17.83
N PRO A 125 5.41 24.79 -17.66
CA PRO A 125 5.07 25.71 -18.74
C PRO A 125 6.33 26.48 -19.11
N ARG A 126 6.82 26.26 -20.35
CA ARG A 126 7.91 27.03 -20.93
C ARG A 126 7.53 28.50 -20.86
N LYS A 127 8.25 29.26 -20.04
CA LYS A 127 8.14 30.72 -19.99
C LYS A 127 8.39 31.27 -21.39
N ILE A 128 7.34 31.78 -22.03
CA ILE A 128 7.45 32.57 -23.25
C ILE A 128 8.20 33.84 -22.84
N ARG A 129 9.43 33.99 -23.32
CA ARG A 129 10.15 35.27 -23.26
C ARG A 129 9.50 36.19 -24.29
N ALA A 130 8.87 37.25 -23.82
CA ALA A 130 8.60 38.46 -24.61
C ALA A 130 9.90 39.24 -24.79
#